data_AF-A0A946XL13-F1
#
_entry.id   AF-A0A946XL13-F1
#
_cell.length_a   1.000
_cell.length_b   1.000
_cell.length_c   1.000
_cell.angle_alpha   90.00
_cell.angle_beta   90.00
_cell.angle_gamma   90.00
#
_symmetry.space_group_name_H-M   'P 1'
#
loop_
_entity.id
_entity.type
_entity.pdbx_description
1 polymer ?
#
loop_
_entity_poly.entity_id
_entity_poly.type
_entity_poly.pdbx_seq_one_letter_code
_entity_poly.pdbx_strand_id
1 'polypeptide(L)'
;MADYMASLRMLAERSDEVYYPTHGGRIKNPQRYVRGIMVHRKQRETQILDCLDQGVTNIPAMVERMYQDLDPRLTGAARHSVFSHIIDLAERGIIKSEGEISLQAEYRKVE
;
A
#
# COMPACT_ATOMS: atom_id res chain seq x y z
N MET A 1 -0.96 7.16 1.35
CA MET A 1 -1.98 6.20 0.83
C MET A 1 -3.40 6.75 0.97
N ALA A 2 -3.68 7.58 1.99
CA ALA A 2 -4.96 8.21 2.29
C ALA A 2 -5.77 8.68 1.06
N ASP A 3 -5.26 9.65 0.31
CA ASP A 3 -5.98 10.28 -0.81
C ASP A 3 -6.32 9.30 -1.93
N TYR A 4 -5.41 8.36 -2.21
CA TYR A 4 -5.65 7.30 -3.18
C TYR A 4 -6.80 6.40 -2.73
N MET A 5 -6.81 5.96 -1.47
CA MET A 5 -7.90 5.14 -0.92
C MET A 5 -9.21 5.91 -0.83
N ALA A 6 -9.18 7.21 -0.52
CA ALA A 6 -10.37 8.07 -0.57
C ALA A 6 -10.94 8.15 -2.00
N SER A 7 -10.09 8.35 -3.00
CA SER A 7 -10.50 8.38 -4.41
C SER A 7 -11.11 7.05 -4.86
N LEU A 8 -10.53 5.91 -4.44
CA LEU A 8 -11.11 4.60 -4.73
C LEU A 8 -12.49 4.41 -4.06
N ARG A 9 -12.71 4.95 -2.86
CA ARG A 9 -14.04 4.92 -2.20
C ARG A 9 -15.06 5.73 -2.99
N MET A 10 -14.70 6.93 -3.44
CA MET A 10 -15.58 7.73 -4.32
C MET A 10 -15.97 6.96 -5.58
N LEU A 11 -15.01 6.26 -6.21
CA LEU A 11 -15.29 5.40 -7.36
C LEU A 11 -16.16 4.20 -7.00
N ALA A 12 -15.99 3.60 -5.82
CA ALA A 12 -16.80 2.49 -5.34
C ALA A 12 -18.25 2.88 -5.01
N GLU A 13 -18.54 4.16 -4.78
CA GLU A 13 -19.90 4.66 -4.52
C GLU A 13 -20.66 5.00 -5.81
N ARG A 14 -19.97 5.10 -6.95
CA ARG A 14 -20.58 5.40 -8.26
C ARG A 14 -21.22 4.17 -8.90
N SER A 15 -22.28 4.38 -9.67
CA SER A 15 -22.98 3.33 -10.42
C SER A 15 -22.57 3.24 -11.90
N ASP A 16 -21.27 3.40 -12.19
CA ASP A 16 -20.79 3.32 -13.58
C ASP A 16 -20.87 1.88 -14.13
N GLU A 17 -21.27 1.74 -15.40
CA GLU A 17 -21.37 0.44 -16.06
C GLU A 17 -20.01 -0.05 -16.61
N VAL A 18 -19.14 0.87 -17.04
CA VAL A 18 -17.84 0.55 -17.66
C VAL A 18 -16.79 1.59 -17.26
N TYR A 19 -15.58 1.14 -16.91
CA TYR A 19 -14.40 2.02 -16.85
C TYR A 19 -13.56 1.91 -18.12
N TYR A 20 -13.09 3.05 -18.61
CA TYR A 20 -12.15 3.18 -19.71
C TYR A 20 -10.81 3.71 -19.18
N PRO A 21 -9.91 2.82 -18.73
CA PRO A 21 -8.62 3.23 -18.18
C PRO A 21 -7.65 3.68 -19.27
N THR A 22 -6.64 4.47 -18.88
CA THR A 22 -5.53 4.90 -19.76
C THR A 22 -4.71 3.71 -20.28
N HIS A 23 -4.67 2.60 -19.54
CA HIS A 23 -3.94 1.39 -19.91
C HIS A 23 -4.83 0.14 -19.78
N GLY A 24 -4.65 -0.82 -20.70
CA GLY A 24 -5.44 -2.04 -20.75
C GLY A 24 -6.78 -1.85 -21.45
N GLY A 25 -7.61 -2.90 -21.41
CA GLY A 25 -8.95 -2.88 -22.00
C GLY A 25 -10.01 -2.28 -21.09
N ARG A 26 -11.20 -2.02 -21.65
CA ARG A 26 -12.38 -1.58 -20.87
C ARG A 26 -12.74 -2.58 -19.77
N ILE A 27 -13.18 -2.07 -18.63
CA ILE A 27 -13.55 -2.86 -17.44
C ILE A 27 -15.06 -2.88 -17.31
N LYS A 28 -15.68 -4.04 -17.58
CA LYS A 28 -17.15 -4.23 -17.59
C LYS A 28 -17.78 -4.47 -16.21
N ASN A 29 -16.96 -4.65 -15.17
CA ASN A 29 -17.44 -4.74 -13.79
C ASN A 29 -16.63 -3.77 -12.92
N PRO A 30 -16.92 -2.46 -13.01
CA PRO A 30 -16.16 -1.42 -12.31
C PRO A 30 -16.13 -1.60 -10.79
N GLN A 31 -17.28 -1.96 -10.21
CA GLN A 31 -17.45 -2.16 -8.77
C GLN A 31 -16.58 -3.29 -8.22
N ARG A 32 -16.59 -4.46 -8.87
CA ARG A 32 -15.71 -5.56 -8.47
C ARG A 32 -14.24 -5.19 -8.61
N TYR A 33 -13.89 -4.47 -9.67
CA TYR A 33 -12.51 -4.07 -9.94
C TYR A 33 -11.96 -3.10 -8.89
N VAL A 34 -12.66 -2.00 -8.62
CA VAL A 34 -12.22 -0.99 -7.64
C VAL A 34 -12.13 -1.56 -6.23
N ARG A 35 -13.10 -2.39 -5.82
CA ARG A 35 -13.06 -3.08 -4.53
C ARG A 35 -11.87 -4.05 -4.45
N GLY A 36 -11.54 -4.73 -5.54
CA GLY A 36 -10.35 -5.58 -5.64
C GLY A 36 -9.05 -4.80 -5.40
N ILE A 37 -8.93 -3.61 -5.97
CA ILE A 37 -7.77 -2.72 -5.71
C ILE A 37 -7.72 -2.33 -4.24
N MET A 38 -8.85 -1.91 -3.65
CA MET A 38 -8.91 -1.53 -2.24
C MET A 38 -8.50 -2.67 -1.31
N VAL A 39 -8.98 -3.90 -1.58
CA VAL A 39 -8.61 -5.11 -0.83
C VAL A 39 -7.11 -5.36 -0.95
N HIS A 40 -6.55 -5.28 -2.15
CA HIS A 40 -5.10 -5.46 -2.35
C HIS A 40 -4.26 -4.43 -1.57
N ARG A 41 -4.70 -3.16 -1.50
CA ARG A 41 -4.04 -2.13 -0.68
C ARG A 41 -4.15 -2.43 0.81
N LYS A 42 -5.32 -2.86 1.28
CA LYS A 42 -5.53 -3.27 2.68
C LYS A 42 -4.66 -4.47 3.07
N GLN A 43 -4.55 -5.47 2.20
CA GLN A 43 -3.67 -6.63 2.41
C GLN A 43 -2.21 -6.19 2.55
N ARG A 44 -1.78 -5.22 1.74
CA ARG A 44 -0.41 -4.67 1.84
C ARG A 44 -0.17 -3.95 3.17
N GLU A 45 -1.16 -3.18 3.66
CA GLU A 45 -1.12 -2.56 4.99
C GLU A 45 -1.00 -3.62 6.10
N THR A 46 -1.80 -4.68 6.05
CA THR A 46 -1.72 -5.80 7.00
C THR A 46 -0.33 -6.44 7.01
N GLN A 47 0.24 -6.75 5.84
CA GLN A 47 1.58 -7.34 5.73
C GLN A 47 2.67 -6.44 6.36
N ILE A 48 2.55 -5.12 6.24
CA ILE A 48 3.49 -4.17 6.85
C ILE A 48 3.37 -4.23 8.38
N LEU A 49 2.14 -4.21 8.91
CA LEU A 49 1.89 -4.29 10.34
C LEU A 49 2.38 -5.64 10.91
N ASP A 50 2.19 -6.73 10.19
CA ASP A 50 2.69 -8.06 10.57
C ASP A 50 4.23 -8.11 10.56
N CYS A 51 4.89 -7.41 9.63
CA CYS A 51 6.34 -7.28 9.62
C CYS A 51 6.85 -6.57 10.88
N LEU A 52 6.17 -5.48 11.27
CA LEU A 52 6.52 -4.73 12.48
C LEU A 52 6.34 -5.57 13.75
N ASP A 53 5.26 -6.35 13.85
CA ASP A 53 5.04 -7.26 14.99
C ASP A 53 6.15 -8.32 15.11
N GLN A 54 6.80 -8.65 13.98
CA GLN A 54 7.85 -9.65 13.89
C GLN A 54 9.25 -9.03 13.93
N GLY A 55 9.37 -7.75 14.29
CA GLY A 55 10.65 -7.05 14.43
C GLY A 55 11.32 -6.66 13.11
N VAL A 56 10.60 -6.71 11.98
CA VAL A 56 11.10 -6.18 10.70
C VAL A 56 10.73 -4.70 10.60
N THR A 57 11.69 -3.84 10.91
CA THR A 57 11.44 -2.43 11.23
C THR A 57 11.75 -1.44 10.11
N ASN A 58 12.40 -1.86 9.01
CA ASN A 58 12.69 -0.97 7.86
C ASN A 58 12.14 -1.48 6.52
N ILE A 59 11.93 -0.53 5.60
CA ILE A 59 11.30 -0.77 4.29
C ILE A 59 12.10 -1.74 3.41
N PRO A 60 13.44 -1.67 3.31
CA PRO A 60 14.22 -2.65 2.55
C PRO A 60 13.93 -4.09 2.98
N ALA A 61 13.95 -4.37 4.29
CA ALA A 61 13.69 -5.71 4.82
C ALA A 61 12.22 -6.13 4.66
N MET A 62 11.27 -5.19 4.82
CA MET A 62 9.86 -5.45 4.53
C MET A 62 9.65 -5.88 3.07
N VAL A 63 10.30 -5.19 2.12
CA VAL A 63 10.18 -5.52 0.70
C VAL A 63 10.73 -6.91 0.39
N GLU A 64 11.92 -7.23 0.89
CA GLU A 64 12.53 -8.56 0.73
C GLU A 64 11.61 -9.67 1.25
N ARG A 65 10.94 -9.42 2.38
CA ARG A 65 10.02 -10.38 2.99
C ARG A 65 8.68 -10.51 2.26
N MET A 66 8.09 -9.39 1.85
CA MET A 66 6.72 -9.33 1.34
C MET A 66 6.59 -9.53 -0.17
N TYR A 67 7.67 -9.39 -0.92
CA TYR A 67 7.71 -9.50 -2.38
C TYR A 67 8.63 -10.64 -2.79
N GLN A 68 8.26 -11.87 -2.39
CA GLN A 68 8.95 -13.08 -2.83
C GLN A 68 8.95 -13.15 -4.37
N ASP A 69 10.09 -13.55 -4.93
CA ASP A 69 10.31 -13.70 -6.38
C ASP A 69 10.16 -12.40 -7.22
N LEU A 70 10.28 -11.23 -6.58
CA LEU A 70 10.27 -9.96 -7.30
C LEU A 70 11.50 -9.82 -8.20
N ASP A 71 11.28 -9.46 -9.46
CA ASP A 71 12.36 -9.06 -10.37
C ASP A 71 13.18 -7.94 -9.72
N PRO A 72 14.52 -8.07 -9.58
CA PRO A 72 15.35 -7.08 -8.91
C PRO A 72 15.20 -5.65 -9.44
N ARG A 73 14.82 -5.48 -10.71
CA ARG A 73 14.57 -4.18 -11.34
C ARG A 73 13.36 -3.45 -10.73
N LEU A 74 12.44 -4.17 -10.10
CA LEU A 74 11.20 -3.65 -9.51
C LEU A 74 11.33 -3.30 -8.02
N THR A 75 12.45 -3.63 -7.37
CA THR A 75 12.67 -3.39 -5.93
C THR A 75 12.47 -1.92 -5.54
N GLY A 76 12.94 -0.97 -6.36
CA GLY A 76 12.72 0.45 -6.11
C GLY A 76 11.24 0.83 -6.08
N ALA A 77 10.46 0.35 -7.04
CA ALA A 77 9.02 0.61 -7.09
C ALA A 77 8.27 -0.05 -5.91
N ALA A 78 8.67 -1.26 -5.51
CA ALA A 78 8.11 -1.94 -4.34
C ALA A 78 8.36 -1.15 -3.05
N ARG A 79 9.59 -0.62 -2.86
CA ARG A 79 9.94 0.24 -1.72
C ARG A 79 9.06 1.49 -1.65
N HIS A 80 8.83 2.16 -2.78
CA HIS A 80 7.92 3.33 -2.80
C HIS A 80 6.46 2.96 -2.53
N SER A 81 6.00 1.80 -2.98
CA SER A 81 4.67 1.29 -2.61
C SER A 81 4.56 1.12 -1.10
N VAL A 82 5.52 0.45 -0.46
CA VAL A 82 5.54 0.28 1.01
C VAL A 82 5.65 1.64 1.72
N PHE A 83 6.52 2.52 1.25
CA PHE A 83 6.69 3.86 1.83
C PHE A 83 5.39 4.68 1.83
N SER A 84 4.60 4.60 0.75
CA SER A 84 3.31 5.30 0.69
C SER A 84 2.28 4.80 1.72
N HIS A 85 2.39 3.53 2.15
CA HIS A 85 1.60 2.96 3.25
C HIS A 85 2.15 3.38 4.61
N ILE A 86 3.49 3.40 4.77
CA ILE A 86 4.15 3.87 5.99
C ILE A 86 3.76 5.31 6.32
N ILE A 87 3.78 6.21 5.33
CA ILE A 87 3.33 7.61 5.51
C ILE A 87 1.90 7.66 6.04
N ASP A 88 0.98 6.91 5.41
CA ASP A 88 -0.43 6.85 5.83
C ASP A 88 -0.62 6.30 7.24
N LEU A 89 0.09 5.23 7.57
CA LEU A 89 0.04 4.61 8.90
C LEU A 89 0.60 5.54 9.98
N ALA A 90 1.66 6.30 9.67
CA ALA A 90 2.25 7.26 10.58
C ALA A 90 1.33 8.48 10.80
N GLU A 91 0.74 9.02 9.73
CA GLU A 91 -0.25 10.10 9.81
C GLU A 91 -1.49 9.69 10.62
N ARG A 92 -1.89 8.42 10.53
CA ARG A 92 -2.99 7.83 11.34
C ARG A 92 -2.57 7.48 12.77
N GLY A 93 -1.33 7.70 13.16
CA GLY A 93 -0.81 7.42 14.50
C GLY A 93 -0.72 5.92 14.85
N ILE A 94 -0.73 5.03 13.85
CA ILE A 94 -0.67 3.58 14.06
C ILE A 94 0.79 3.12 14.22
N ILE A 95 1.71 3.80 13.55
CA ILE A 95 3.15 3.56 13.65
C ILE A 95 3.88 4.88 13.89
N LYS A 96 5.14 4.80 14.31
CA LYS A 96 6.05 5.92 14.45
C LYS A 96 7.42 5.57 13.88
N SER A 97 8.08 6.58 13.32
CA SER A 97 9.45 6.51 12.83
C SER A 97 10.44 6.87 13.94
N GLU A 98 11.61 6.25 13.95
CA GLU A 98 12.75 6.70 14.75
C GLU A 98 13.46 7.83 13.97
N GLY A 99 12.98 9.06 14.15
CA GLY A 99 13.44 10.23 13.41
C GLY A 99 12.57 10.52 12.18
N GLU A 100 13.14 11.18 11.18
CA GLU A 100 12.42 11.59 9.97
C GLU A 100 11.93 10.38 9.15
N ILE A 101 10.67 10.43 8.71
CA ILE A 101 10.08 9.40 7.85
C ILE A 101 10.83 9.38 6.52
N SER A 102 11.49 8.26 6.22
CA SER A 102 12.25 8.09 4.98
C SER A 102 12.31 6.63 4.53
N LEU A 103 12.79 6.38 3.32
CA LEU A 103 12.98 5.02 2.79
C LEU A 103 13.94 4.15 3.61
N GLN A 104 14.77 4.76 4.46
CA GLN A 104 15.81 4.09 5.26
C GLN A 104 15.57 4.19 6.77
N ALA A 105 14.47 4.81 7.19
CA ALA A 105 14.15 4.94 8.60
C ALA A 105 13.67 3.61 9.20
N GLU A 106 13.75 3.53 10.52
CA GLU A 106 13.22 2.44 11.32
C GLU A 106 11.85 2.82 11.87
N TYR A 107 10.94 1.85 11.92
CA TYR A 107 9.54 2.05 12.28
C TYR A 107 9.11 1.06 13.37
N ARG A 108 8.16 1.49 14.20
CA ARG A 108 7.52 0.65 15.22
C ARG A 108 6.04 1.00 15.36
N LYS A 109 5.22 0.06 15.82
CA LYS A 109 3.82 0.35 16.18
C LYS A 109 3.76 1.31 17.37
N VAL A 110 2.71 2.13 17.40
CA VAL A 110 2.36 2.92 18.58
C VAL A 110 1.55 2.01 19.52
N GLU A 111 1.92 2.01 20.80
CA GLU A 111 1.18 1.32 21.87
C GLU A 111 -0.06 2.11 22.31
#